data_AF-A0A2V5W896-F1
#
_entry.id   AF-A0A2V5W896-F1
#
_cell.length_a   1.000
_cell.length_b   1.000
_cell.length_c   1.000
_cell.angle_alpha   90.00
_cell.angle_beta   90.00
_cell.angle_gamma   90.00
#
_symmetry.space_group_name_H-M   'P 1'
#
loop_
_entity.id
_entity.type
_entity.pdbx_description
1 polymer ?
#
loop_
_entity_poly.entity_id
_entity_poly.type
_entity_poly.pdbx_seq_one_letter_code
_entity_poly.pdbx_strand_id
1 'polypeptide(L)'
;NTFGKGTVQTILEIGRFTSLLGSRSQEDGALKLTIQKFYRVAGGSTQLHGVASDIVLPTLSDLPEFGEGALKNCLPYDEVPKARFTKWSEGRGLFIDELKRRSEVRVQTNPEFHYVMEDMDRLRKRLDENRISLNEDTRKAELNEDKIRKETRAKERLARQDEQMQMIRLTLDNVDKPNLQPILFPGNLAANKKNGSNKTAPEAADDSDSETAPGNDDGTKEPAIDPERDETLNILKDLVDLNRAPTTASTTASPPPPPN
;
A
#
# COMPACT_ATOMS: atom_id res chain seq x y z
N ASN A 1 -0.27 -0.39 9.81
CA ASN A 1 0.53 -1.62 10.12
C ASN A 1 0.18 -2.73 9.13
N THR A 2 0.99 -3.77 8.98
CA THR A 2 0.56 -4.95 8.19
C THR A 2 -0.57 -5.73 8.88
N PHE A 3 -1.25 -6.62 8.16
CA PHE A 3 -2.45 -7.35 8.62
C PHE A 3 -2.32 -8.07 9.98
N GLY A 4 -1.11 -8.47 10.36
CA GLY A 4 -0.90 -9.14 11.65
C GLY A 4 -1.04 -10.65 11.64
N LYS A 5 -1.06 -11.29 10.48
CA LYS A 5 -1.02 -12.75 10.37
C LYS A 5 0.21 -13.30 11.10
N GLY A 6 0.05 -14.11 12.14
CA GLY A 6 1.14 -14.70 12.93
C GLY A 6 1.18 -16.23 12.95
N THR A 7 0.32 -16.88 12.15
CA THR A 7 0.08 -18.33 12.22
C THR A 7 0.31 -19.07 10.89
N VAL A 8 0.69 -20.35 11.01
CA VAL A 8 0.84 -21.29 9.89
C VAL A 8 -0.31 -22.30 9.94
N GLN A 9 -0.91 -22.53 8.78
CA GLN A 9 -2.03 -23.46 8.61
C GLN A 9 -1.59 -24.65 7.76
N THR A 10 -2.02 -25.85 8.12
CA THR A 10 -1.85 -27.07 7.32
C THR A 10 -3.21 -27.61 6.89
N ILE A 11 -3.22 -28.40 5.81
CA ILE A 11 -4.41 -29.09 5.31
C ILE A 11 -4.27 -30.57 5.63
N LEU A 12 -5.27 -31.14 6.31
CA LEU A 12 -5.37 -32.55 6.64
C LEU A 12 -6.55 -33.17 5.89
N GLU A 13 -6.29 -34.13 5.01
CA GLU A 13 -7.33 -34.87 4.31
C GLU A 13 -8.06 -35.84 5.27
N ILE A 14 -9.38 -35.74 5.33
CA ILE A 14 -10.21 -36.52 6.28
C ILE A 14 -10.19 -38.01 5.94
N GLY A 15 -10.20 -38.34 4.64
CA GLY A 15 -10.18 -39.72 4.14
C GLY A 15 -8.98 -40.55 4.59
N ARG A 16 -7.89 -39.92 5.05
CA ARG A 16 -6.72 -40.60 5.62
C ARG A 16 -6.99 -41.15 7.03
N PHE A 17 -7.92 -40.55 7.77
CA PHE A 17 -8.24 -40.89 9.15
C PHE A 17 -9.52 -41.74 9.30
N THR A 18 -10.36 -41.84 8.27
CA THR A 18 -11.62 -42.63 8.26
C THR A 18 -11.41 -44.13 8.00
N SER A 19 -10.18 -44.56 7.71
CA SER A 19 -9.88 -45.94 7.32
C SER A 19 -9.59 -46.84 8.53
N LEU A 20 -10.64 -47.20 9.27
CA LEU A 20 -10.70 -48.44 10.04
C LEU A 20 -11.73 -49.42 9.47
N LEU A 21 -12.75 -48.94 8.74
CA LEU A 21 -13.78 -49.75 8.05
C LEU A 21 -14.24 -49.17 6.69
N GLY A 22 -13.67 -48.06 6.20
CA GLY A 22 -14.11 -47.35 4.99
C GLY A 22 -13.05 -47.22 3.88
N SER A 23 -13.52 -46.98 2.64
CA SER A 23 -12.68 -46.70 1.46
C SER A 23 -11.94 -45.37 1.63
N ARG A 24 -10.64 -45.34 1.35
CA ARG A 24 -9.83 -44.11 1.35
C ARG A 24 -10.20 -43.26 0.12
N SER A 25 -11.27 -42.48 0.22
CA SER A 25 -11.69 -41.56 -0.85
C SER A 25 -11.19 -40.14 -0.56
N GLN A 26 -10.69 -39.46 -1.58
CA GLN A 26 -10.42 -38.01 -1.52
C GLN A 26 -11.70 -37.17 -1.48
N GLU A 27 -12.87 -37.79 -1.69
CA GLU A 27 -14.18 -37.13 -1.66
C GLU A 27 -14.64 -36.75 -0.25
N ASP A 28 -13.97 -37.26 0.80
CA ASP A 28 -14.31 -36.99 2.20
C ASP A 28 -13.95 -35.56 2.66
N GLY A 29 -13.30 -34.76 1.79
CA GLY A 29 -12.91 -33.38 2.08
C GLY A 29 -11.65 -33.25 2.97
N ALA A 30 -11.36 -32.01 3.39
CA ALA A 30 -10.15 -31.69 4.15
C ALA A 30 -10.39 -30.63 5.24
N LEU A 31 -9.59 -30.71 6.31
CA LEU A 31 -9.57 -29.74 7.40
C LEU A 31 -8.37 -28.81 7.26
N LYS A 32 -8.60 -27.51 7.44
CA LYS A 32 -7.53 -26.50 7.51
C LYS A 32 -7.33 -26.10 8.96
N LEU A 33 -6.17 -26.43 9.53
CA LEU A 33 -5.89 -26.25 10.95
C LEU A 33 -4.65 -25.39 11.16
N THR A 34 -4.70 -24.52 12.17
CA THR A 34 -3.53 -23.79 12.66
C THR A 34 -2.66 -24.72 13.48
N ILE A 35 -1.37 -24.85 13.13
CA ILE A 35 -0.44 -25.77 13.79
C ILE A 35 0.75 -25.08 14.44
N GLN A 36 1.10 -23.87 14.00
CA GLN A 36 2.29 -23.17 14.45
C GLN A 36 2.07 -21.66 14.48
N LYS A 37 2.86 -20.98 15.31
CA LYS A 37 3.05 -19.54 15.33
C LYS A 37 4.46 -19.19 14.89
N PHE A 38 4.65 -18.05 14.25
CA PHE A 38 5.98 -17.53 13.93
C PHE A 38 6.33 -16.30 14.77
N TYR A 39 7.63 -16.15 15.02
CA TYR A 39 8.20 -15.13 15.88
C TYR A 39 9.36 -14.44 15.16
N ARG A 40 9.52 -13.14 15.39
CA ARG A 40 10.65 -12.35 14.89
C ARG A 40 11.93 -12.78 15.60
N VAL A 41 13.09 -12.53 15.01
CA VAL A 41 14.41 -12.81 15.63
C VAL A 41 14.58 -12.17 17.00
N ALA A 42 13.88 -11.05 17.23
CA ALA A 42 13.83 -10.32 18.49
C ALA A 42 12.79 -10.85 19.49
N GLY A 43 12.14 -11.99 19.23
CA GLY A 43 11.23 -12.69 20.15
C GLY A 43 9.74 -12.36 20.00
N GLY A 44 9.38 -11.16 19.55
CA GLY A 44 7.97 -10.77 19.38
C GLY A 44 7.28 -11.44 18.19
N SER A 45 6.00 -11.77 18.32
CA SER A 45 5.17 -12.26 17.20
C SER A 45 4.70 -11.11 16.29
N THR A 46 4.22 -11.44 15.09
CA THR A 46 3.42 -10.51 14.27
C THR A 46 1.92 -10.65 14.51
N GLN A 47 1.49 -11.66 15.27
CA GLN A 47 0.08 -11.94 15.59
C GLN A 47 -0.61 -10.67 16.12
N LEU A 48 -1.79 -10.34 15.58
CA LEU A 48 -2.62 -9.15 15.89
C LEU A 48 -2.04 -7.79 15.49
N HIS A 49 -0.74 -7.57 15.63
CA HIS A 49 -0.12 -6.24 15.50
C HIS A 49 0.64 -6.01 14.19
N GLY A 50 0.99 -7.09 13.49
CA GLY A 50 1.73 -7.02 12.24
C GLY A 50 3.13 -6.45 12.40
N VAL A 51 3.57 -5.77 11.34
CA VAL A 51 4.82 -5.03 11.29
C VAL A 51 4.47 -3.56 11.15
N ALA A 52 5.02 -2.75 12.06
CA ALA A 52 4.90 -1.30 12.00
C ALA A 52 5.87 -0.73 10.98
N SER A 53 5.37 0.17 10.14
CA SER A 53 6.17 0.91 9.17
C SER A 53 6.95 2.01 9.87
N ASP A 54 8.21 2.20 9.50
CA ASP A 54 9.01 3.31 10.04
C ASP A 54 8.44 4.66 9.57
N ILE A 55 8.07 4.77 8.29
CA ILE A 55 7.37 5.94 7.73
C ILE A 55 5.93 5.51 7.45
N VAL A 56 4.97 6.19 8.06
CA VAL A 56 3.54 5.85 7.97
C VAL A 56 2.88 6.77 6.94
N LEU A 57 2.19 6.18 5.98
CA LEU A 57 1.39 6.90 4.99
C LEU A 57 -0.11 6.70 5.28
N PRO A 58 -0.96 7.72 5.08
CA PRO A 58 -2.41 7.55 5.16
C PRO A 58 -2.88 6.54 4.11
N THR A 59 -3.70 5.57 4.53
CA THR A 59 -4.25 4.53 3.66
C THR A 59 -5.61 4.07 4.16
N LEU A 60 -6.50 3.68 3.24
CA LEU A 60 -7.82 3.12 3.58
C LEU A 60 -7.72 1.81 4.37
N SER A 61 -6.60 1.11 4.27
CA SER A 61 -6.35 -0.14 4.99
C SER A 61 -5.97 0.06 6.47
N ASP A 62 -5.77 1.29 6.94
CA ASP A 62 -5.37 1.60 8.31
C ASP A 62 -6.55 1.70 9.30
N LEU A 63 -7.65 0.98 9.02
CA LEU A 63 -8.80 0.92 9.92
C LEU A 63 -8.72 -0.30 10.85
N PRO A 64 -9.13 -0.19 12.12
CA PRO A 64 -9.11 -1.30 13.08
C PRO A 64 -9.87 -2.55 12.62
N GLU A 65 -10.87 -2.38 11.77
CA GLU A 65 -11.67 -3.44 11.15
C GLU A 65 -10.86 -4.29 10.16
N PHE A 66 -9.75 -3.75 9.65
CA PHE A 66 -8.83 -4.43 8.75
C PHE A 66 -7.60 -4.94 9.52
N GLY A 67 -7.64 -6.22 9.89
CA GLY A 67 -6.51 -6.90 10.51
C GLY A 67 -6.89 -8.24 11.12
N GLU A 68 -5.90 -9.05 11.50
CA GLU A 68 -6.16 -10.31 12.20
C GLU A 68 -6.84 -10.07 13.55
N GLY A 69 -6.56 -8.94 14.20
CA GLY A 69 -7.20 -8.56 15.47
C GLY A 69 -8.71 -8.33 15.38
N ALA A 70 -9.24 -7.99 14.21
CA ALA A 70 -10.67 -7.85 13.98
C ALA A 70 -11.39 -9.19 13.77
N LEU A 71 -10.64 -10.27 13.50
CA LEU A 71 -11.23 -11.58 13.26
C LEU A 71 -11.70 -12.23 14.57
N LYS A 72 -12.81 -12.95 14.48
CA LYS A 72 -13.34 -13.74 15.59
C LYS A 72 -12.36 -14.85 15.97
N ASN A 73 -12.14 -15.04 17.26
CA ASN A 73 -11.30 -16.12 17.83
C ASN A 73 -9.85 -16.11 17.30
N CYS A 74 -9.29 -14.93 17.02
CA CYS A 74 -7.87 -14.79 16.72
C CYS A 74 -7.03 -15.25 17.93
N LEU A 75 -5.87 -15.88 17.66
CA LEU A 75 -4.97 -16.27 18.75
C LEU A 75 -4.34 -15.03 19.38
N PRO A 76 -4.12 -15.02 20.71
CA PRO A 76 -3.52 -13.89 21.40
C PRO A 76 -2.05 -13.69 20.98
N TYR A 77 -1.58 -12.46 21.10
CA TYR A 77 -0.17 -12.12 20.99
C TYR A 77 0.65 -12.76 22.12
N ASP A 78 1.83 -13.25 21.78
CA ASP A 78 2.84 -13.79 22.70
C ASP A 78 4.27 -13.56 22.19
N GLU A 79 5.23 -13.76 23.08
CA GLU A 79 6.66 -13.58 22.82
C GLU A 79 7.46 -14.80 23.25
N VAL A 80 8.59 -15.02 22.58
CA VAL A 80 9.57 -16.05 22.90
C VAL A 80 10.95 -15.45 23.17
N PRO A 81 11.86 -16.18 23.82
CA PRO A 81 13.24 -15.73 24.00
C PRO A 81 13.90 -15.37 22.66
N LYS A 82 14.64 -14.25 22.66
CA LYS A 82 15.33 -13.75 21.46
C LYS A 82 16.33 -14.77 20.94
N ALA A 83 16.39 -14.92 19.62
CA ALA A 83 17.45 -15.69 18.99
C ALA A 83 18.80 -14.97 19.14
N ARG A 84 19.91 -15.70 19.03
CA ARG A 84 21.23 -15.08 18.89
C ARG A 84 21.40 -14.61 17.45
N PHE A 85 21.51 -13.30 17.25
CA PHE A 85 21.75 -12.70 15.94
C PHE A 85 22.65 -11.48 16.07
N THR A 86 23.42 -11.20 15.02
CA THR A 86 24.19 -9.95 14.89
C THR A 86 23.38 -9.01 14.02
N LYS A 87 23.09 -7.81 14.53
CA LYS A 87 22.43 -6.79 13.72
C LYS A 87 23.36 -6.38 12.58
N TRP A 88 22.80 -6.31 11.38
CA TRP A 88 23.48 -5.62 10.29
C TRP A 88 23.54 -4.13 10.65
N SER A 89 24.75 -3.57 10.73
CA SER A 89 24.96 -2.13 10.89
C SER A 89 25.61 -1.59 9.63
N GLU A 90 24.87 -0.83 8.84
CA GLU A 90 25.51 0.05 7.86
C GLU A 90 26.25 1.16 8.61
N GLY A 91 27.43 1.55 8.13
CA GLY A 91 28.20 2.67 8.69
C GLY A 91 27.53 4.04 8.49
N ARG A 92 26.46 4.10 7.68
CA ARG A 92 25.61 5.29 7.47
C ARG A 92 24.20 4.96 7.93
N GLY A 93 23.59 5.85 8.72
CA GLY A 93 22.19 5.71 9.14
C GLY A 93 21.24 5.89 7.95
N LEU A 94 20.06 5.26 8.01
CA LEU A 94 19.02 5.37 6.97
C LEU A 94 18.26 6.72 6.97
N PHE A 95 18.77 7.72 7.71
CA PHE A 95 18.19 9.08 7.80
C PHE A 95 16.67 9.11 8.09
N ILE A 96 16.16 8.14 8.85
CA ILE A 96 14.73 7.90 9.05
C ILE A 96 13.97 9.17 9.48
N ASP A 97 14.51 9.96 10.41
CA ASP A 97 13.84 11.16 10.91
C ASP A 97 13.71 12.26 9.85
N GLU A 98 14.72 12.44 9.00
CA GLU A 98 14.66 13.41 7.89
C GLU A 98 13.72 12.93 6.78
N LEU A 99 13.74 11.63 6.46
CA LEU A 99 12.81 11.04 5.50
C LEU A 99 11.36 11.19 5.95
N LYS A 100 11.08 10.94 7.24
CA LYS A 100 9.76 11.18 7.85
C LYS A 100 9.31 12.62 7.67
N ARG A 101 10.16 13.58 8.03
CA ARG A 101 9.84 15.01 7.95
C ARG A 101 9.54 15.45 6.51
N ARG A 102 10.34 15.00 5.55
CA ARG A 102 10.11 15.30 4.12
C ARG A 102 8.80 14.70 3.61
N SER A 103 8.55 13.45 3.99
CA SER A 103 7.33 12.74 3.62
C SER A 103 6.09 13.41 4.19
N GLU A 104 6.10 13.78 5.47
CA GLU A 104 4.99 14.46 6.14
C GLU A 104 4.60 15.76 5.44
N VAL A 105 5.58 16.58 5.03
CA VAL A 105 5.33 17.81 4.27
C VAL A 105 4.67 17.52 2.92
N ARG A 106 5.12 16.49 2.19
CA ARG A 106 4.50 16.10 0.92
C ARG A 106 3.09 15.56 1.11
N VAL A 107 2.89 14.69 2.09
CA VAL A 107 1.57 14.12 2.41
C VAL A 107 0.56 15.22 2.77
N GLN A 108 0.97 16.23 3.54
CA GLN A 108 0.10 17.35 3.94
C GLN A 108 -0.26 18.29 2.78
N THR A 109 0.60 18.40 1.75
CA THR A 109 0.41 19.33 0.63
C THR A 109 -0.17 18.66 -0.61
N ASN A 110 -0.10 17.34 -0.71
CA ASN A 110 -0.56 16.58 -1.87
C ASN A 110 -2.08 16.36 -1.82
N PRO A 111 -2.85 16.84 -2.81
CA PRO A 111 -4.30 16.72 -2.75
C PRO A 111 -4.81 15.27 -2.95
N GLU A 112 -4.02 14.35 -3.51
CA GLU A 112 -4.41 12.93 -3.53
C GLU A 112 -4.46 12.33 -2.13
N PHE A 113 -3.50 12.67 -1.25
CA PHE A 113 -3.58 12.27 0.16
C PHE A 113 -4.73 12.95 0.90
N HIS A 114 -5.13 14.16 0.51
CA HIS A 114 -6.34 14.78 1.03
C HIS A 114 -7.59 13.96 0.70
N TYR A 115 -7.73 13.48 -0.54
CA TYR A 115 -8.83 12.59 -0.92
C TYR A 115 -8.81 11.27 -0.15
N VAL A 116 -7.62 10.69 0.08
CA VAL A 116 -7.48 9.47 0.89
C VAL A 116 -7.98 9.72 2.31
N MET A 117 -7.56 10.81 2.96
CA MET A 117 -8.01 11.14 4.31
C MET A 117 -9.52 11.38 4.39
N GLU A 118 -10.11 12.06 3.39
CA GLU A 118 -11.56 12.24 3.29
C GLU A 118 -12.29 10.89 3.16
N ASP A 119 -11.78 10.00 2.31
CA ASP A 119 -12.37 8.68 2.10
C ASP A 119 -12.23 7.79 3.34
N MET A 120 -11.13 7.89 4.09
CA MET A 120 -10.95 7.22 5.39
C MET A 120 -12.02 7.67 6.39
N ASP A 121 -12.27 8.97 6.52
CA ASP A 121 -13.28 9.49 7.44
C ASP A 121 -14.70 9.12 7.02
N ARG A 122 -14.98 9.12 5.71
CA ARG A 122 -16.27 8.64 5.18
C ARG A 122 -16.47 7.15 5.46
N LEU A 123 -15.43 6.34 5.29
CA LEU A 123 -15.48 4.90 5.56
C LEU A 123 -15.71 4.62 7.04
N ARG A 124 -14.98 5.32 7.94
CA ARG A 124 -15.20 5.24 9.40
C ARG A 124 -16.65 5.52 9.77
N LYS A 125 -17.22 6.63 9.29
CA LYS A 125 -18.63 6.98 9.55
C LYS A 125 -19.59 5.89 9.06
N ARG A 126 -19.35 5.32 7.88
CA ARG A 126 -20.20 4.23 7.35
C ARG A 126 -20.11 2.96 8.19
N LEU A 127 -18.91 2.61 8.66
CA LEU A 127 -18.70 1.47 9.55
C LEU A 127 -19.37 1.68 10.90
N ASP A 128 -19.24 2.87 11.49
CA ASP A 128 -19.87 3.24 12.77
C ASP A 128 -21.40 3.21 12.69
N GLU A 129 -21.97 3.72 11.59
CA GLU A 129 -23.42 3.71 11.39
C GLU A 129 -23.99 2.31 11.16
N ASN A 130 -23.20 1.41 10.56
CA ASN A 130 -23.51 0.01 10.27
C ASN A 130 -24.96 -0.25 9.81
N ARG A 131 -25.46 0.63 8.95
CA ARG A 131 -26.84 0.59 8.44
C ARG A 131 -26.87 1.06 7.00
N ILE A 132 -27.86 0.57 6.27
CA ILE A 132 -28.11 0.97 4.90
C ILE A 132 -29.60 1.28 4.73
N SER A 133 -29.91 2.37 4.04
CA SER A 133 -31.29 2.70 3.72
C SER A 133 -31.83 1.73 2.67
N LEU A 134 -33.05 1.24 2.87
CA LEU A 134 -33.79 0.46 1.86
C LEU A 134 -34.72 1.34 1.01
N ASN A 135 -34.77 2.65 1.28
CA ASN A 135 -35.55 3.58 0.49
C ASN A 135 -34.81 3.92 -0.82
N GLU A 136 -35.47 3.70 -1.94
CA GLU A 136 -34.89 3.87 -3.28
C GLU A 136 -34.42 5.31 -3.55
N ASP A 137 -35.23 6.31 -3.20
CA ASP A 137 -34.90 7.72 -3.43
C ASP A 137 -33.66 8.14 -2.63
N THR A 138 -33.56 7.68 -1.39
CA THR A 138 -32.38 7.91 -0.53
C THR A 138 -31.13 7.28 -1.15
N ARG A 139 -31.24 6.02 -1.63
CA ARG A 139 -30.11 5.31 -2.25
C ARG A 139 -29.67 5.94 -3.57
N LYS A 140 -30.60 6.44 -4.39
CA LYS A 140 -30.28 7.19 -5.61
C LYS A 140 -29.56 8.51 -5.30
N ALA A 141 -29.98 9.21 -4.26
CA ALA A 141 -29.30 10.43 -3.83
C ALA A 141 -27.86 10.16 -3.40
N GLU A 142 -27.64 9.14 -2.55
CA GLU A 142 -26.29 8.72 -2.11
C GLU A 142 -25.38 8.34 -3.29
N LEU A 143 -25.88 7.57 -4.26
CA LEU A 143 -25.13 7.21 -5.46
C LEU A 143 -24.78 8.44 -6.32
N ASN A 144 -25.71 9.38 -6.45
CA ASN A 144 -25.48 10.60 -7.20
C ASN A 144 -24.45 11.52 -6.52
N GLU A 145 -24.47 11.63 -5.19
CA GLU A 145 -23.44 12.34 -4.42
C GLU A 145 -22.06 11.71 -4.62
N ASP A 146 -21.97 10.38 -4.55
CA ASP A 146 -20.72 9.66 -4.80
C ASP A 146 -20.20 9.84 -6.24
N LYS A 147 -21.11 9.86 -7.22
CA LYS A 147 -20.77 10.15 -8.62
C LYS A 147 -20.26 11.58 -8.79
N ILE A 148 -20.96 12.58 -8.25
CA ILE A 148 -20.54 14.00 -8.31
C ILE A 148 -19.17 14.18 -7.67
N ARG A 149 -18.89 13.52 -6.55
CA ARG A 149 -17.58 13.56 -5.89
C ARG A 149 -16.48 12.98 -6.77
N LYS A 150 -16.70 11.77 -7.34
CA LYS A 150 -15.75 11.14 -8.29
C LYS A 150 -15.49 12.05 -9.50
N GLU A 151 -16.53 12.63 -10.09
CA GLU A 151 -16.42 13.54 -11.24
C GLU A 151 -15.70 14.84 -10.90
N THR A 152 -15.94 15.41 -9.72
CA THR A 152 -15.25 16.62 -9.24
C THR A 152 -13.75 16.36 -9.10
N ARG A 153 -13.37 15.28 -8.41
CA ARG A 153 -11.96 14.89 -8.27
C ARG A 153 -11.29 14.61 -9.62
N ALA A 154 -12.00 14.00 -10.56
CA ALA A 154 -11.48 13.78 -11.92
C ALA A 154 -11.23 15.11 -12.66
N LYS A 155 -12.13 16.09 -12.54
CA LYS A 155 -11.93 17.43 -13.12
C LYS A 155 -10.76 18.17 -12.48
N GLU A 156 -10.62 18.09 -11.15
CA GLU A 156 -9.50 18.69 -10.42
C GLU A 156 -8.16 18.10 -10.86
N ARG A 157 -8.07 16.76 -11.00
CA ARG A 157 -6.88 16.09 -11.55
C ARG A 157 -6.53 16.54 -12.96
N LEU A 158 -7.53 16.63 -13.84
CA LEU A 158 -7.33 17.15 -15.21
C LEU A 158 -6.84 18.61 -15.21
N ALA A 159 -7.35 19.43 -14.29
CA ALA A 159 -6.95 20.84 -14.17
C ALA A 159 -5.51 21.02 -13.66
N ARG A 160 -5.03 20.12 -12.79
CA ARG A 160 -3.65 20.16 -12.28
C ARG A 160 -2.59 19.85 -13.35
N GLN A 161 -2.96 19.19 -14.45
CA GLN A 161 -2.02 18.74 -15.49
C GLN A 161 -0.82 18.00 -14.88
N ASP A 162 -1.08 17.08 -13.94
CA ASP A 162 -0.02 16.31 -13.29
C ASP A 162 0.80 15.57 -14.36
N GLU A 163 2.11 15.84 -14.40
CA GLU A 163 3.03 15.19 -15.35
C GLU A 163 2.99 13.67 -15.11
N GLN A 164 2.53 12.94 -16.12
CA GLN A 164 2.48 11.49 -16.05
C GLN A 164 3.91 10.94 -15.95
N MET A 165 4.16 10.13 -14.93
CA MET A 165 5.45 9.46 -14.75
C MET A 165 5.75 8.57 -15.96
N GLN A 166 6.91 8.80 -16.59
CA GLN A 166 7.37 7.93 -17.66
C GLN A 166 7.77 6.57 -17.09
N MET A 167 6.98 5.54 -17.39
CA MET A 167 7.31 4.17 -17.03
C MET A 167 8.32 3.63 -18.03
N ILE A 168 9.38 2.99 -17.55
CA ILE A 168 10.39 2.33 -18.38
C ILE A 168 10.43 0.85 -17.97
N ARG A 169 10.27 -0.06 -18.92
CA ARG A 169 10.48 -1.48 -18.67
C ARG A 169 11.97 -1.78 -18.69
N LEU A 170 12.56 -2.12 -17.55
CA LEU A 170 13.91 -2.69 -17.52
C LEU A 170 13.87 -4.21 -17.67
N THR A 171 14.69 -4.73 -18.58
CA THR A 171 14.99 -6.15 -18.78
C THR A 171 16.51 -6.34 -18.73
N LEU A 172 16.97 -7.58 -18.54
CA LEU A 172 18.40 -7.89 -18.59
C LEU A 172 19.03 -7.47 -19.94
N ASP A 173 18.24 -7.43 -21.01
CA ASP A 173 18.70 -7.05 -22.35
C ASP A 173 18.81 -5.54 -22.57
N ASN A 174 18.28 -4.70 -21.67
CA ASN A 174 18.26 -3.25 -21.85
C ASN A 174 18.85 -2.44 -20.69
N VAL A 175 19.18 -3.08 -19.56
CA VAL A 175 19.75 -2.40 -18.38
C VAL A 175 21.02 -1.59 -18.68
N ASP A 176 21.85 -2.07 -19.62
CA ASP A 176 23.11 -1.42 -20.00
C ASP A 176 22.97 -0.44 -21.19
N LYS A 177 21.76 -0.30 -21.76
CA LYS A 177 21.55 0.55 -22.94
C LYS A 177 21.39 2.01 -22.50
N PRO A 178 22.11 2.97 -23.11
CA PRO A 178 22.06 4.38 -22.72
C PRO A 178 20.71 5.05 -23.02
N ASN A 179 19.90 4.49 -23.92
CA ASN A 179 18.61 5.04 -24.35
C ASN A 179 17.46 4.08 -24.00
N LEU A 180 17.02 4.13 -22.75
CA LEU A 180 15.85 3.41 -22.29
C LEU A 180 14.58 4.07 -22.85
N GLN A 181 13.73 3.29 -23.51
CA GLN A 181 12.50 3.80 -24.11
C GLN A 181 11.36 3.76 -23.08
N PRO A 182 10.59 4.84 -22.92
CA PRO A 182 9.40 4.81 -22.09
C PRO A 182 8.34 3.89 -22.71
N ILE A 183 7.59 3.19 -21.87
CA ILE A 183 6.40 2.47 -22.25
C ILE A 183 5.33 3.51 -22.58
N LEU A 184 4.80 3.44 -23.79
CA LEU A 184 3.59 4.18 -24.17
C LEU A 184 2.38 3.33 -23.80
N PHE A 185 1.61 3.77 -22.80
CA PHE A 185 0.32 3.15 -22.54
C PHE A 185 -0.65 3.48 -23.67
N PRO A 186 -1.47 2.53 -24.14
CA PRO A 186 -2.42 2.76 -25.23
C PRO A 186 -3.43 3.91 -24.97
N GLY A 187 -3.73 4.25 -23.71
CA GLY A 187 -4.68 5.31 -23.35
C GLY A 187 -4.19 6.72 -23.73
N ASN A 188 -2.90 7.00 -23.57
CA ASN A 188 -2.29 8.27 -23.98
C ASN A 188 -2.30 8.51 -25.50
N LEU A 189 -2.35 7.46 -26.33
CA LEU A 189 -2.52 7.59 -27.78
C LEU A 189 -3.94 8.04 -28.15
N ALA A 190 -4.95 7.70 -27.34
CA ALA A 190 -6.33 8.12 -27.54
C ALA A 190 -6.57 9.57 -27.06
N ALA A 191 -5.93 9.98 -25.97
CA ALA A 191 -6.00 11.36 -25.46
C ALA A 191 -5.35 12.37 -26.44
N ASN A 192 -4.18 12.04 -27.00
CA ASN A 192 -3.51 12.92 -27.97
C ASN A 192 -4.24 13.04 -29.33
N LYS A 193 -5.11 12.08 -29.69
CA LYS A 193 -5.99 12.18 -30.87
C LYS A 193 -7.23 13.03 -30.63
N LYS A 194 -7.66 13.25 -29.38
CA LYS A 194 -8.85 14.05 -29.03
C LYS A 194 -8.62 15.56 -28.99
N ASN A 195 -7.39 16.04 -29.21
CA ASN A 195 -7.12 17.47 -29.47
C ASN A 195 -7.62 17.96 -30.85
N GLY A 196 -8.31 17.11 -31.61
CA GLY A 196 -8.91 17.45 -32.90
C GLY A 196 -10.32 16.91 -33.06
N SER A 197 -11.21 17.04 -32.07
CA SER A 197 -12.67 17.18 -32.28
C SER A 197 -13.44 17.14 -30.96
N ASN A 198 -14.27 18.14 -30.76
CA ASN A 198 -15.30 18.15 -29.74
C ASN A 198 -16.27 16.98 -29.90
N LYS A 199 -16.77 16.50 -28.74
CA LYS A 199 -17.72 15.40 -28.47
C LYS A 199 -17.09 14.03 -28.26
N THR A 200 -16.96 13.66 -26.98
CA THR A 200 -17.30 12.29 -26.55
C THR A 200 -18.04 12.35 -25.22
N ALA A 201 -19.11 11.57 -25.15
CA ALA A 201 -20.05 11.39 -24.06
C ALA A 201 -19.37 11.02 -22.74
N PRO A 202 -20.04 11.21 -21.58
CA PRO A 202 -19.54 10.69 -20.32
C PRO A 202 -19.52 9.16 -20.45
N GLU A 203 -18.32 8.62 -20.64
CA GLU A 203 -18.10 7.20 -20.42
C GLU A 203 -18.47 6.97 -18.96
N ALA A 204 -19.57 6.25 -18.77
CA ALA A 204 -20.16 5.97 -17.49
C ALA A 204 -19.05 5.58 -16.52
N ALA A 205 -18.99 6.25 -15.37
CA ALA A 205 -18.22 5.75 -14.24
C ALA A 205 -18.57 4.27 -14.10
N ASP A 206 -17.57 3.41 -14.31
CA ASP A 206 -17.73 1.99 -14.14
C ASP A 206 -18.23 1.79 -12.71
N ASP A 207 -19.48 1.33 -12.60
CA ASP A 207 -20.22 1.14 -11.36
C ASP A 207 -19.76 -0.16 -10.66
N SER A 208 -18.47 -0.49 -10.82
CA SER A 208 -17.84 -1.57 -10.11
C SER A 208 -17.12 -0.99 -8.90
N ASP A 209 -17.69 -1.25 -7.72
CA ASP A 209 -16.93 -1.42 -6.48
C ASP A 209 -15.99 -2.64 -6.63
N SER A 210 -15.11 -2.62 -7.64
CA SER A 210 -13.96 -3.50 -7.69
C SER A 210 -12.82 -2.81 -6.96
N GLU A 211 -12.82 -2.99 -5.64
CA GLU A 211 -11.56 -3.18 -4.91
C GLU A 211 -10.72 -4.14 -5.76
N THR A 212 -9.73 -3.60 -6.47
CA THR A 212 -8.89 -4.35 -7.38
C THR A 212 -8.17 -5.44 -6.60
N ALA A 213 -8.65 -6.68 -6.73
CA ALA A 213 -7.89 -7.85 -6.34
C ALA A 213 -6.52 -7.81 -7.02
N PRO A 214 -5.41 -7.98 -6.29
CA PRO A 214 -4.08 -7.95 -6.88
C PRO A 214 -3.88 -9.27 -7.62
N GLY A 215 -4.01 -9.29 -8.94
CA GLY A 215 -3.85 -10.57 -9.62
C GLY A 215 -3.89 -10.65 -11.14
N ASN A 216 -4.31 -9.63 -11.89
CA ASN A 216 -4.27 -9.69 -13.36
C ASN A 216 -4.00 -8.31 -13.95
N ASP A 217 -2.74 -7.87 -13.87
CA ASP A 217 -2.26 -6.75 -14.66
C ASP A 217 -1.61 -7.29 -15.94
N ASP A 218 -2.34 -7.20 -17.05
CA ASP A 218 -1.86 -7.53 -18.41
C ASP A 218 -0.84 -6.48 -18.91
N GLY A 219 -0.44 -5.50 -18.09
CA GLY A 219 0.56 -4.47 -18.43
C GLY A 219 0.10 -3.52 -19.54
N THR A 220 -1.15 -3.62 -19.96
CA THR A 220 -1.78 -2.85 -21.05
C THR A 220 -2.66 -1.72 -20.54
N LYS A 221 -2.97 -1.66 -19.24
CA LYS A 221 -3.77 -0.60 -18.62
C LYS A 221 -2.86 0.48 -18.02
N GLU A 222 -3.32 1.73 -18.08
CA GLU A 222 -2.63 2.82 -17.41
C GLU A 222 -2.61 2.55 -15.90
N PRO A 223 -1.46 2.78 -15.24
CA PRO A 223 -1.39 2.59 -13.79
C PRO A 223 -2.38 3.52 -13.12
N ALA A 224 -3.18 2.97 -12.21
CA ALA A 224 -4.04 3.78 -11.36
C ALA A 224 -3.20 4.82 -10.59
N ILE A 225 -3.82 5.95 -10.29
CA ILE A 225 -3.23 6.95 -9.41
C ILE A 225 -3.10 6.31 -8.04
N ASP A 226 -1.87 6.26 -7.54
CA ASP A 226 -1.52 5.61 -6.29
C ASP A 226 -0.61 6.55 -5.49
N PRO A 227 -1.20 7.38 -4.59
CA PRO A 227 -0.41 8.33 -3.82
C PRO A 227 0.59 7.64 -2.88
N GLU A 228 0.30 6.42 -2.42
CA GLU A 228 1.21 5.65 -1.56
C GLU A 228 2.45 5.20 -2.34
N ARG A 229 2.26 4.67 -3.56
CA ARG A 229 3.36 4.32 -4.46
C ARG A 229 4.19 5.54 -4.81
N ASP A 230 3.54 6.63 -5.22
CA ASP A 230 4.23 7.82 -5.68
C ASP A 230 5.04 8.47 -4.54
N GLU A 231 4.51 8.50 -3.32
CA GLU A 231 5.25 8.96 -2.15
C GLU A 231 6.37 7.99 -1.76
N THR A 232 6.17 6.68 -1.89
CA THR A 232 7.24 5.69 -1.67
C THR A 232 8.41 5.93 -2.62
N LEU A 233 8.15 6.26 -3.89
CA LEU A 233 9.20 6.62 -4.85
C LEU A 233 9.92 7.91 -4.45
N ASN A 234 9.20 8.92 -3.95
CA ASN A 234 9.82 10.15 -3.43
C ASN A 234 10.70 9.89 -2.20
N ILE A 235 10.27 9.04 -1.27
CA ILE A 235 11.07 8.64 -0.10
C ILE A 235 12.33 7.91 -0.53
N LEU A 236 12.24 6.99 -1.50
CA LEU A 236 13.42 6.28 -2.02
C LEU A 236 14.39 7.23 -2.73
N LYS A 237 13.86 8.21 -3.48
CA LYS A 237 14.67 9.26 -4.09
C LYS A 237 15.38 10.10 -3.04
N ASP A 238 14.67 10.54 -2.00
CA ASP A 238 15.28 11.27 -0.87
C ASP A 238 16.39 10.45 -0.20
N LEU A 239 16.17 9.15 0.01
CA LEU A 239 17.17 8.26 0.59
C LEU A 239 18.43 8.20 -0.28
N VAL A 240 18.27 8.06 -1.60
CA VAL A 240 19.40 8.06 -2.55
C VAL A 240 20.16 9.39 -2.51
N ASP A 241 19.44 10.51 -2.48
CA ASP A 241 20.03 11.85 -2.45
C ASP A 241 20.80 12.10 -1.14
N LEU A 242 20.23 11.70 0.00
CA LEU A 242 20.87 11.78 1.31
C LEU A 242 22.12 10.89 1.39
N ASN A 243 22.13 9.74 0.71
CA ASN A 243 23.27 8.83 0.68
C ASN A 243 24.38 9.29 -0.27
N ARG A 244 24.07 10.15 -1.25
CA ARG A 244 25.01 10.77 -2.20
C ARG A 244 25.57 12.11 -1.73
N ALA A 245 24.88 12.80 -0.82
CA ALA A 245 25.34 14.08 -0.29
C ALA A 245 26.73 13.93 0.36
N PRO A 246 27.71 14.81 0.05
CA PRO A 246 28.99 14.80 0.74
C PRO A 246 28.74 15.06 2.23
N THR A 247 29.32 14.22 3.09
CA THR A 247 29.30 14.42 4.54
C THR A 247 29.92 15.78 4.82
N THR A 248 29.12 16.79 5.15
CA THR A 248 29.65 18.08 5.59
C THR A 248 30.47 17.81 6.85
N ALA A 249 31.76 18.15 6.77
CA ALA A 249 32.68 17.98 7.89
C ALA A 249 32.10 18.68 9.12
N SER A 250 31.91 17.92 10.20
CA SER A 250 31.64 18.49 11.52
C SER A 250 32.82 19.41 11.86
N THR A 251 32.58 20.72 11.93
CA THR A 251 33.54 21.67 12.46
C THR A 251 33.62 21.46 13.97
N THR A 252 34.54 20.59 14.41
CA THR A 252 35.06 20.67 15.78
C THR A 252 35.77 22.00 15.91
N ALA A 253 35.08 23.00 16.45
CA ALA A 253 35.69 24.25 16.87
C ALA A 253 36.68 23.94 18.00
N SER A 254 37.98 24.05 17.71
CA SER A 254 39.03 24.01 18.73
C SER A 254 38.86 25.21 19.68
N PRO A 255 38.96 25.03 21.01
CA PRO A 255 38.87 26.13 21.95
C PRO A 255 40.08 27.08 21.80
N PRO A 256 39.91 28.39 22.04
CA PRO A 256 40.98 29.37 21.90
C PRO A 256 42.10 29.16 22.93
N PRO A 257 43.37 29.46 22.59
CA PRO A 257 44.49 29.30 23.51
C PRO A 257 44.41 30.30 24.68
N PRO A 258 44.94 29.94 25.86
CA PRO A 258 44.92 30.81 27.03
C PRO A 258 45.83 32.05 26.85
N PRO A 259 45.47 33.19 27.46
CA PRO A 259 46.27 34.41 27.37
C PRO A 259 47.59 34.28 28.14
N ASN A 260 48.65 34.88 27.57
CA ASN A 260 50.00 34.99 28.13
C ASN A 260 50.07 35.80 29.42
#